data_AF-G3BAQ8-F1
#
_entry.id   AF-G3BAQ8-F1
#
_cell.length_a   1.000
_cell.length_b   1.000
_cell.length_c   1.000
_cell.angle_alpha   90.00
_cell.angle_beta   90.00
_cell.angle_gamma   90.00
#
_symmetry.space_group_name_H-M   'P 1'
#
loop_
_entity.id
_entity.type
_entity.pdbx_description
1 polymer ?
#
loop_
_entity_poly.entity_id
_entity_poly.type
_entity_poly.pdbx_seq_one_letter_code
_entity_poly.pdbx_strand_id
1 'polypeptide(L)'
;MKILNQVDDASVVKFLDLNEYNFLIDIVIENSLNLNGLIHMIELIENELPFELKFNIPEMFHKSIIGNGGLIIQSIMKKYNVYIKFSSQRKDSTGGGNNYYGFKRFNNVLIKCPTKNSSNIQLVKDEIDGLMVSCCENNLSHNYLNKNLNNSIYTSIDFKLLKSHYLLLINNFKLNTMNNLEIEHQSFIDWPNYEDFGDNQSKDISIKGSDIKLKFFVTNLINSLPTNYKVSLNRHPKLNSLLRSTRFTEEVLTPIKLFHNMEMTFFERQASFEIWLSFYDASKLEASVELLSSFFQRENLLIVEKAPADFNPLTIKLNDMKLDNDKKERRRPNKPFSKITNEV
;
A
#
# COMPACT_ATOMS: atom_id res chain seq x y z
N MET A 1 -7.00 39.20 -17.86
CA MET A 1 -6.52 40.60 -17.82
C MET A 1 -4.99 40.78 -17.86
N LYS A 2 -4.13 39.78 -17.55
CA LYS A 2 -2.66 39.94 -17.69
C LYS A 2 -2.13 39.71 -19.11
N ILE A 3 -2.71 38.77 -19.88
CA ILE A 3 -2.29 38.48 -21.26
C ILE A 3 -2.58 39.65 -22.21
N LEU A 4 -3.78 40.25 -22.13
CA LEU A 4 -4.15 41.40 -22.98
C LEU A 4 -3.27 42.63 -22.76
N ASN A 5 -2.63 42.77 -21.59
CA ASN A 5 -1.73 43.89 -21.33
C ASN A 5 -0.32 43.68 -21.91
N GLN A 6 -0.03 42.47 -22.41
CA GLN A 6 1.27 42.08 -22.97
C GLN A 6 1.26 42.02 -24.50
N VAL A 7 0.09 42.21 -25.11
CA VAL A 7 -0.11 42.22 -26.56
C VAL A 7 -0.70 43.59 -26.93
N ASP A 8 -0.33 44.13 -28.09
CA ASP A 8 -0.84 45.42 -28.59
C ASP A 8 -2.38 45.49 -28.51
N ASP A 9 -2.92 46.67 -28.18
CA ASP A 9 -4.35 46.98 -27.96
C ASP A 9 -5.30 46.59 -29.12
N ALA A 10 -4.76 46.20 -30.29
CA ALA A 10 -5.50 45.84 -31.49
C ALA A 10 -5.90 44.34 -31.59
N SER A 11 -5.77 43.58 -30.49
CA SER A 11 -6.02 42.15 -30.44
C SER A 11 -7.17 41.80 -29.48
N VAL A 12 -8.10 40.95 -29.93
CA VAL A 12 -9.30 40.58 -29.17
C VAL A 12 -9.37 39.06 -29.02
N VAL A 13 -9.44 38.57 -27.78
CA VAL A 13 -9.75 37.16 -27.46
C VAL A 13 -11.23 37.06 -27.08
N LYS A 14 -11.96 36.17 -27.75
CA LYS A 14 -13.34 35.83 -27.41
C LYS A 14 -13.41 34.36 -27.00
N PHE A 15 -14.17 34.09 -25.95
CA PHE A 15 -14.51 32.73 -25.53
C PHE A 15 -15.95 32.48 -25.96
N LEU A 16 -16.16 31.49 -26.84
CA LEU A 16 -17.47 31.16 -27.40
C LEU A 16 -17.86 29.77 -26.89
N ASP A 17 -19.04 29.66 -26.29
CA ASP A 17 -19.54 28.35 -25.84
C ASP A 17 -19.87 27.47 -27.06
N LEU A 18 -19.39 26.22 -27.05
CA LEU A 18 -19.73 25.24 -28.08
C LEU A 18 -20.83 24.29 -27.56
N ASN A 19 -20.66 23.78 -26.33
CA ASN A 19 -21.62 22.97 -25.60
C ASN A 19 -21.32 23.01 -24.09
N GLU A 20 -22.00 22.19 -23.27
CA GLU A 20 -21.83 22.16 -21.82
C GLU A 20 -20.42 21.74 -21.34
N TYR A 21 -19.60 21.16 -22.21
CA TYR A 21 -18.28 20.63 -21.88
C TYR A 21 -17.13 21.32 -22.61
N ASN A 22 -17.41 22.05 -23.69
CA ASN A 22 -16.42 22.59 -24.62
C ASN A 22 -16.72 24.05 -24.97
N PHE A 23 -15.66 24.81 -25.19
CA PHE A 23 -15.72 26.17 -25.69
C PHE A 23 -14.65 26.37 -26.78
N LEU A 24 -14.85 27.37 -27.62
CA LEU A 24 -13.90 27.84 -28.62
C LEU A 24 -13.22 29.11 -28.11
N ILE A 25 -11.93 29.24 -28.44
CA ILE A 25 -11.18 30.47 -28.24
C ILE A 25 -11.00 31.08 -29.63
N ASP A 26 -11.67 32.20 -29.87
CA ASP A 26 -11.58 32.97 -31.10
C ASP A 26 -10.63 34.15 -30.90
N ILE A 27 -9.61 34.26 -31.75
CA ILE A 27 -8.55 35.26 -31.65
C ILE A 27 -8.62 36.14 -32.90
N VAL A 28 -8.96 37.41 -32.71
CA VAL A 28 -9.12 38.39 -33.78
C VAL A 28 -8.02 39.43 -33.68
N ILE A 29 -7.36 39.69 -34.80
CA ILE A 29 -6.33 40.74 -34.93
C ILE A 29 -6.77 41.69 -36.03
N GLU A 30 -6.83 42.99 -35.72
CA GLU A 30 -7.29 44.00 -36.68
C GLU A 30 -6.28 44.26 -37.82
N ASN A 31 -4.99 43.98 -37.60
CA ASN A 31 -3.93 44.27 -38.56
C ASN A 31 -3.27 42.99 -39.11
N SER A 32 -3.56 42.67 -40.37
CA SER A 32 -3.18 41.41 -41.05
C SER A 32 -1.67 41.16 -41.19
N LEU A 33 -0.82 42.17 -40.97
CA LEU A 33 0.64 42.07 -41.08
C LEU A 33 1.34 41.62 -39.79
N ASN A 34 0.62 41.50 -38.66
CA ASN A 34 1.21 41.17 -37.36
C ASN A 34 1.09 39.68 -36.99
N LEU A 35 1.57 38.79 -37.88
CA LEU A 35 1.56 37.33 -37.64
C LEU A 35 2.39 36.92 -36.41
N ASN A 36 3.48 37.63 -36.13
CA ASN A 36 4.30 37.36 -34.94
C ASN A 36 3.53 37.67 -33.65
N GLY A 37 2.70 38.72 -33.64
CA GLY A 37 1.80 39.03 -32.53
C GLY A 37 0.75 37.93 -32.30
N LEU A 38 0.21 37.34 -33.37
CA LEU A 38 -0.70 36.19 -33.28
C LEU A 38 -0.03 34.99 -32.61
N ILE A 39 1.16 34.62 -33.07
CA ILE A 39 1.92 33.48 -32.54
C ILE A 39 2.23 33.71 -31.06
N HIS A 40 2.71 34.91 -30.71
CA HIS A 40 2.99 35.25 -29.32
C HIS A 40 1.74 35.21 -28.44
N MET A 41 0.59 35.64 -28.96
CA MET A 41 -0.68 35.60 -28.24
C MET A 41 -1.17 34.17 -27.99
N ILE A 42 -1.05 33.30 -28.99
CA ILE A 42 -1.33 31.87 -28.84
C ILE A 42 -0.41 31.27 -27.77
N GLU A 43 0.89 31.56 -27.82
CA GLU A 43 1.86 31.09 -26.83
C GLU A 43 1.51 31.56 -25.41
N LEU A 44 1.09 32.82 -25.23
CA LEU A 44 0.66 33.34 -23.93
C LEU A 44 -0.62 32.66 -23.42
N ILE A 45 -1.57 32.34 -24.30
CA ILE A 45 -2.79 31.61 -23.93
C ILE A 45 -2.44 30.17 -23.54
N GLU A 46 -1.63 29.48 -24.35
CA GLU A 46 -1.18 28.11 -24.07
C GLU A 46 -0.44 28.02 -22.72
N ASN A 47 0.35 29.04 -22.40
CA ASN A 47 1.07 29.14 -21.13
C ASN A 47 0.17 29.30 -19.90
N GLU A 48 -1.06 29.79 -20.06
CA GLU A 48 -2.06 29.93 -18.98
C GLU A 48 -3.03 28.74 -18.90
N LEU A 49 -2.96 27.78 -19.83
CA LEU A 49 -3.80 26.57 -19.77
C LEU A 49 -3.51 25.76 -18.49
N PRO A 50 -4.53 25.08 -17.95
CA PRO A 50 -4.36 24.28 -16.74
C PRO A 50 -3.56 23.00 -17.04
N PHE A 51 -2.46 22.83 -16.32
CA PHE A 51 -1.70 21.59 -16.26
C PHE A 51 -1.92 20.94 -14.89
N GLU A 52 -2.19 19.63 -14.87
CA GLU A 52 -2.47 18.89 -13.63
C GLU A 52 -1.70 17.57 -13.51
N LEU A 53 -1.30 17.24 -12.29
CA LEU A 53 -0.71 15.95 -11.93
C LEU A 53 -1.44 15.36 -10.73
N LYS A 54 -1.77 14.07 -10.82
CA LYS A 54 -2.43 13.29 -9.77
C LYS A 54 -1.53 12.14 -9.35
N PHE A 55 -1.30 11.98 -8.05
CA PHE A 55 -0.53 10.87 -7.49
C PHE A 55 -1.04 10.46 -6.11
N ASN A 56 -0.54 9.34 -5.58
CA ASN A 56 -0.92 8.82 -4.27
C ASN A 56 0.16 9.10 -3.22
N ILE A 57 -0.28 9.50 -2.03
CA ILE A 57 0.51 9.54 -0.80
C ILE A 57 -0.24 8.73 0.25
N PRO A 58 0.40 7.82 0.99
CA PRO A 58 -0.25 7.11 2.09
C PRO A 58 -0.87 8.07 3.12
N GLU A 59 -2.12 7.81 3.52
CA GLU A 59 -2.88 8.74 4.38
C GLU A 59 -2.21 9.01 5.73
N MET A 60 -1.40 8.07 6.22
CA MET A 60 -0.66 8.25 7.47
C MET A 60 0.36 9.40 7.43
N PHE A 61 0.83 9.80 6.25
CA PHE A 61 1.76 10.91 6.06
C PHE A 61 1.07 12.24 5.78
N HIS A 62 -0.24 12.25 5.48
CA HIS A 62 -0.96 13.46 5.09
C HIS A 62 -0.86 14.55 6.16
N LYS A 63 -1.09 14.20 7.44
CA LYS A 63 -1.03 15.17 8.54
C LYS A 63 0.36 15.79 8.68
N SER A 64 1.41 14.99 8.54
CA SER A 64 2.80 15.41 8.67
C SER A 64 3.26 16.28 7.50
N ILE A 65 2.85 15.95 6.27
CA ILE A 65 3.17 16.71 5.05
C ILE A 65 2.38 18.01 4.98
N ILE A 66 1.09 18.00 5.34
CA ILE A 66 0.25 19.21 5.40
C ILE A 66 0.80 20.16 6.47
N GLY A 67 1.23 19.62 7.60
CA GLY A 67 1.73 20.37 8.75
C GLY A 67 0.60 21.00 9.57
N ASN A 68 0.94 21.52 10.75
CA ASN A 68 -0.05 22.15 11.63
C ASN A 68 -0.68 23.37 10.93
N GLY A 69 -2.02 23.38 10.83
CA GLY A 69 -2.76 24.43 10.12
C GLY A 69 -2.48 24.53 8.61
N GLY A 70 -1.81 23.54 7.99
CA GLY A 70 -1.45 23.58 6.58
C GLY A 70 -0.22 24.44 6.24
N LEU A 71 0.56 24.87 7.24
CA LEU A 71 1.69 25.79 7.02
C LEU A 71 2.75 25.25 6.06
N ILE A 72 3.09 23.96 6.17
CA ILE A 72 4.13 23.34 5.33
C ILE A 72 3.67 23.31 3.88
N ILE A 73 2.49 22.75 3.63
CA ILE A 73 1.98 22.63 2.26
C ILE A 73 1.69 24.00 1.63
N GLN A 74 1.19 24.97 2.40
CA GLN A 74 0.98 26.33 1.91
C GLN A 74 2.30 27.03 1.56
N SER A 75 3.37 26.77 2.30
CA SER A 75 4.71 27.26 1.97
C SER A 75 5.19 26.71 0.63
N ILE A 76 5.04 25.39 0.41
CA ILE A 76 5.39 24.73 -0.86
C ILE A 76 4.55 25.30 -2.02
N MET A 77 3.23 25.44 -1.84
CA MET A 77 2.33 26.04 -2.83
C MET A 77 2.80 27.45 -3.26
N LYS A 78 3.16 28.30 -2.28
CA LYS A 78 3.64 29.65 -2.54
C LYS A 78 5.02 29.67 -3.21
N LYS A 79 5.94 28.82 -2.76
CA LYS A 79 7.32 28.72 -3.28
C LYS A 79 7.35 28.36 -4.76
N TYR A 80 6.51 27.43 -5.19
CA TYR A 80 6.49 26.93 -6.58
C TYR A 80 5.37 27.51 -7.44
N ASN A 81 4.53 28.37 -6.87
CA ASN A 81 3.35 28.95 -7.52
C ASN A 81 2.43 27.86 -8.13
N VAL A 82 2.12 26.86 -7.31
CA VAL A 82 1.23 25.74 -7.66
C VAL A 82 0.09 25.64 -6.65
N TYR A 83 -1.03 25.06 -7.09
CA TYR A 83 -2.14 24.70 -6.22
C TYR A 83 -2.08 23.21 -5.90
N ILE A 84 -2.10 22.85 -4.61
CA ILE A 84 -2.08 21.46 -4.15
C ILE A 84 -3.36 21.18 -3.37
N LYS A 85 -4.02 20.06 -3.66
CA LYS A 85 -5.21 19.59 -2.95
C LYS A 85 -5.05 18.12 -2.56
N PHE A 86 -5.28 17.85 -1.28
CA PHE A 86 -5.39 16.50 -0.74
C PHE A 86 -6.86 16.08 -0.70
N SER A 87 -7.18 14.89 -1.18
CA SER A 87 -8.50 14.27 -1.04
C SER A 87 -8.42 13.16 0.01
N SER A 88 -9.42 13.07 0.88
CA SER A 88 -9.57 11.93 1.79
C SER A 88 -10.40 10.85 1.09
N GLN A 89 -9.92 9.60 1.08
CA GLN A 89 -10.58 8.50 0.38
C GLN A 89 -12.01 8.21 0.89
N ARG A 90 -12.40 8.76 2.04
CA ARG A 90 -13.69 8.49 2.68
C ARG A 90 -14.90 9.25 2.11
N LYS A 91 -14.74 10.29 1.29
CA LYS A 91 -15.86 11.20 0.93
C LYS A 91 -16.20 11.33 -0.54
N ASP A 92 -15.34 10.90 -1.46
CA ASP A 92 -15.58 11.07 -2.90
C ASP A 92 -15.95 9.72 -3.55
N SER A 93 -16.98 9.07 -3.01
CA SER A 93 -17.55 7.79 -3.45
C SER A 93 -18.33 7.88 -4.78
N THR A 94 -18.01 8.84 -5.63
CA THR A 94 -18.56 8.97 -6.99
C THR A 94 -17.57 8.59 -8.10
N GLY A 95 -16.31 8.27 -7.77
CA GLY A 95 -15.33 7.81 -8.76
C GLY A 95 -14.26 6.82 -8.28
N GLY A 96 -14.28 6.42 -6.99
CA GLY A 96 -13.34 5.45 -6.44
C GLY A 96 -13.74 4.02 -6.79
N GLY A 97 -13.35 3.53 -7.96
CA GLY A 97 -13.48 2.11 -8.29
C GLY A 97 -12.83 1.27 -7.19
N ASN A 98 -13.48 0.23 -6.70
CA ASN A 98 -12.84 -0.70 -5.79
C ASN A 98 -11.68 -1.39 -6.53
N ASN A 99 -10.45 -1.34 -6.00
CA ASN A 99 -9.32 -2.06 -6.61
C ASN A 99 -9.41 -3.54 -6.23
N TYR A 100 -10.19 -4.27 -7.02
CA TYR A 100 -10.40 -5.70 -6.85
C TYR A 100 -9.20 -6.55 -7.25
N TYR A 101 -8.32 -6.03 -8.12
CA TYR A 101 -7.29 -6.83 -8.81
C TYR A 101 -5.85 -6.34 -8.59
N GLY A 102 -5.61 -5.41 -7.67
CA GLY A 102 -4.23 -4.99 -7.36
C GLY A 102 -4.11 -4.08 -6.15
N PHE A 103 -2.95 -4.09 -5.50
CA PHE A 103 -2.61 -3.25 -4.33
C PHE A 103 -2.31 -1.78 -4.69
N LYS A 104 -2.73 -1.32 -5.88
CA LYS A 104 -2.55 0.07 -6.29
C LYS A 104 -3.45 0.96 -5.43
N ARG A 105 -2.91 2.04 -4.89
CA ARG A 105 -3.69 3.04 -4.16
C ARG A 105 -4.17 4.14 -5.11
N PHE A 106 -5.35 4.69 -4.85
CA PHE A 106 -5.90 5.77 -5.66
C PHE A 106 -5.14 7.07 -5.44
N ASN A 107 -5.00 7.85 -6.52
CA ASN A 107 -4.43 9.17 -6.42
C ASN A 107 -5.27 10.01 -5.45
N ASN A 108 -4.62 10.55 -4.42
CA ASN A 108 -5.26 11.35 -3.38
C ASN A 108 -4.61 12.72 -3.20
N VAL A 109 -3.68 13.07 -4.09
CA VAL A 109 -3.08 14.40 -4.19
C VAL A 109 -3.19 14.88 -5.62
N LEU A 110 -3.64 16.12 -5.77
CA LEU A 110 -3.80 16.83 -7.03
C LEU A 110 -2.97 18.10 -6.98
N ILE A 111 -2.03 18.24 -7.92
CA ILE A 111 -1.27 19.46 -8.15
C ILE A 111 -1.79 20.09 -9.44
N LYS A 112 -2.07 21.39 -9.42
CA LYS A 112 -2.47 22.18 -10.59
C LYS A 112 -1.59 23.41 -10.71
N CYS A 113 -1.22 23.76 -11.94
CA CYS A 113 -0.60 25.03 -12.25
C CYS A 113 -0.89 25.43 -13.71
N PRO A 114 -0.65 26.68 -14.09
CA PRO A 114 -0.55 27.06 -15.49
C PRO A 114 0.58 26.29 -16.20
N THR A 115 0.44 26.00 -17.50
CA THR A 115 1.43 25.25 -18.30
C THR A 115 2.85 25.81 -18.18
N LYS A 116 3.01 27.13 -18.11
CA LYS A 116 4.32 27.80 -17.93
C LYS A 116 5.08 27.36 -16.67
N ASN A 117 4.37 26.91 -15.64
CA ASN A 117 4.94 26.44 -14.38
C ASN A 117 4.97 24.90 -14.29
N SER A 118 4.65 24.17 -15.36
CA SER A 118 4.55 22.70 -15.34
C SER A 118 5.82 22.03 -14.81
N SER A 119 7.00 22.57 -15.13
CA SER A 119 8.29 22.09 -14.60
C SER A 119 8.36 22.10 -13.07
N ASN A 120 7.67 23.03 -12.41
CA ASN A 120 7.66 23.11 -10.95
C ASN A 120 6.85 21.98 -10.30
N ILE A 121 5.89 21.36 -11.01
CA ILE A 121 5.12 20.25 -10.46
C ILE A 121 6.05 19.08 -10.08
N GLN A 122 7.05 18.79 -10.93
CA GLN A 122 8.00 17.73 -10.65
C GLN A 122 8.82 18.04 -9.40
N LEU A 123 9.31 19.28 -9.25
CA LEU A 123 10.04 19.73 -8.06
C LEU A 123 9.19 19.63 -6.79
N VAL A 124 7.90 19.97 -6.88
CA VAL A 124 6.96 19.85 -5.76
C VAL A 124 6.75 18.39 -5.38
N LYS A 125 6.64 17.50 -6.37
CA LYS A 125 6.54 16.06 -6.13
C LYS A 125 7.80 15.54 -5.41
N ASP A 126 8.97 15.90 -5.89
CA ASP A 126 10.24 15.48 -5.29
C ASP A 126 10.41 16.03 -3.86
N GLU A 127 9.98 17.27 -3.59
CA GLU A 127 10.00 17.86 -2.24
C GLU A 127 9.02 17.15 -1.29
N ILE A 128 7.83 16.79 -1.77
CA ILE A 128 6.84 16.02 -1.02
C ILE A 128 7.35 14.59 -0.73
N ASP A 129 7.97 13.93 -1.71
CA ASP A 129 8.56 12.61 -1.56
C ASP A 129 9.71 12.66 -0.53
N GLY A 130 10.54 13.71 -0.57
CA GLY A 130 11.58 13.97 0.44
C GLY A 130 11.03 14.17 1.87
N LEU A 131 9.87 14.83 2.01
CA LEU A 131 9.18 14.95 3.30
C LEU A 131 8.68 13.58 3.80
N MET A 132 8.21 12.70 2.92
CA MET A 132 7.80 11.34 3.29
C MET A 132 8.99 10.52 3.82
N VAL A 133 10.14 10.59 3.15
CA VAL A 133 11.38 9.93 3.60
C VAL A 133 11.79 10.47 4.96
N SER A 134 11.77 11.80 5.13
CA SER A 134 12.08 12.46 6.41
C SER A 134 11.12 12.06 7.54
N CYS A 135 9.85 11.78 7.23
CA CYS A 135 8.90 11.20 8.18
C CYS A 135 9.32 9.78 8.58
N CYS A 136 9.67 8.94 7.61
CA CYS A 136 10.07 7.54 7.85
C CYS A 136 11.31 7.42 8.75
N GLU A 137 12.26 8.35 8.60
CA GLU A 137 13.49 8.36 9.39
C GLU A 137 13.33 9.07 10.75
N ASN A 138 12.14 9.61 11.06
CA ASN A 138 11.87 10.44 12.24
C ASN A 138 12.76 11.72 12.33
N ASN A 139 13.41 12.10 11.23
CA ASN A 139 14.36 13.21 11.11
C ASN A 139 13.69 14.59 11.00
N LEU A 140 12.36 14.64 10.83
CA LEU A 140 11.60 15.91 10.86
C LEU A 140 11.73 16.69 12.18
N SER A 141 12.20 16.04 13.25
CA SER A 141 12.43 16.63 14.56
C SER A 141 13.66 17.57 14.62
N HIS A 142 14.62 17.41 13.71
CA HIS A 142 15.91 18.12 13.78
C HIS A 142 16.01 19.40 12.93
N ASN A 143 15.04 19.66 12.03
CA ASN A 143 15.00 20.93 11.32
C ASN A 143 14.38 22.01 12.23
N TYR A 144 15.23 22.97 12.64
CA TYR A 144 15.03 24.07 13.60
C TYR A 144 13.74 24.93 13.46
N LEU A 145 12.86 24.68 12.49
CA LEU A 145 11.61 25.39 12.30
C LEU A 145 10.41 24.83 13.09
N ASN A 146 10.53 23.65 13.70
CA ASN A 146 9.35 22.85 14.10
C ASN A 146 9.40 22.26 15.51
N LYS A 147 9.73 23.07 16.53
CA LYS A 147 9.76 22.65 17.95
C LYS A 147 8.40 22.28 18.58
N ASN A 148 7.29 22.50 17.88
CA ASN A 148 5.92 22.34 18.40
C ASN A 148 5.06 21.31 17.64
N LEU A 149 5.64 20.47 16.77
CA LEU A 149 4.86 19.39 16.16
C LEU A 149 4.82 18.18 17.09
N ASN A 150 3.61 17.69 17.35
CA ASN A 150 3.35 16.33 17.81
C ASN A 150 3.81 15.37 16.70
N ASN A 151 5.12 15.17 16.55
CA ASN A 151 5.66 14.25 15.56
C ASN A 151 5.23 12.85 15.96
N SER A 152 4.34 12.25 15.16
CA SER A 152 4.07 10.83 15.26
C SER A 152 5.37 10.10 14.97
N ILE A 153 5.90 9.38 15.96
CA ILE A 153 7.03 8.48 15.75
C ILE A 153 6.52 7.35 14.86
N TYR A 154 7.16 7.19 13.71
CA TYR A 154 6.88 6.10 12.80
C TYR A 154 7.84 4.96 13.10
N THR A 155 7.29 3.78 13.33
CA THR A 155 8.04 2.54 13.44
C THR A 155 7.80 1.67 12.23
N SER A 156 8.86 0.95 11.84
CA SER A 156 8.85 -0.04 10.77
C SER A 156 8.96 -1.42 11.38
N ILE A 157 8.15 -2.35 10.88
CA ILE A 157 8.21 -3.76 11.19
C ILE A 157 8.47 -4.51 9.89
N ASP A 158 9.45 -5.40 9.94
CA ASP A 158 9.72 -6.32 8.84
C ASP A 158 8.73 -7.47 8.88
N PHE A 159 8.12 -7.74 7.72
CA PHE A 159 7.06 -8.70 7.55
C PHE A 159 7.37 -9.58 6.35
N LYS A 160 7.38 -10.88 6.55
CA LYS A 160 7.58 -11.88 5.50
C LYS A 160 6.24 -12.23 4.89
N LEU A 161 6.07 -11.91 3.61
CA LEU A 161 4.88 -12.21 2.84
C LEU A 161 5.12 -13.42 1.92
N LEU A 162 4.25 -14.42 1.99
CA LEU A 162 4.28 -15.55 1.05
C LEU A 162 3.64 -15.18 -0.29
N LYS A 163 4.20 -15.71 -1.38
CA LYS A 163 3.64 -15.54 -2.72
C LYS A 163 2.22 -16.13 -2.83
N SER A 164 1.98 -17.28 -2.19
CA SER A 164 0.62 -17.87 -2.11
C SER A 164 -0.36 -16.97 -1.36
N HIS A 165 0.07 -16.36 -0.26
CA HIS A 165 -0.76 -15.43 0.51
C HIS A 165 -1.12 -14.19 -0.28
N TYR A 166 -0.15 -13.61 -0.98
CA TYR A 166 -0.35 -12.49 -1.89
C TYR A 166 -1.38 -12.81 -2.98
N LEU A 167 -1.24 -13.97 -3.64
CA LEU A 167 -2.17 -14.41 -4.67
C LEU A 167 -3.59 -14.66 -4.13
N LEU A 168 -3.71 -15.29 -2.96
CA LEU A 168 -5.01 -15.53 -2.33
C LEU A 168 -5.70 -14.25 -1.87
N LEU A 169 -4.97 -13.24 -1.42
CA LEU A 169 -5.53 -11.93 -1.09
C LEU A 169 -6.18 -11.28 -2.31
N ILE A 170 -5.53 -11.39 -3.49
CA ILE A 170 -6.03 -10.88 -4.76
C ILE A 170 -7.24 -11.71 -5.23
N ASN A 171 -7.07 -13.03 -5.34
CA ASN A 171 -8.09 -13.94 -5.88
C ASN A 171 -9.37 -13.97 -5.03
N ASN A 172 -9.28 -13.69 -3.72
CA ASN A 172 -10.43 -13.64 -2.82
C ASN A 172 -10.93 -12.22 -2.53
N PHE A 173 -10.53 -11.23 -3.35
CA PHE A 173 -11.00 -9.84 -3.26
C PHE A 173 -10.82 -9.19 -1.87
N LYS A 174 -9.81 -9.61 -1.10
CA LYS A 174 -9.54 -9.10 0.26
C LYS A 174 -8.79 -7.77 0.26
N LEU A 175 -8.39 -7.27 -0.91
CA LEU A 175 -7.60 -6.04 -1.06
C LEU A 175 -8.28 -4.80 -0.49
N ASN A 176 -9.59 -4.66 -0.70
CA ASN A 176 -10.34 -3.54 -0.11
C ASN A 176 -10.33 -3.60 1.42
N THR A 177 -10.44 -4.81 1.99
CA THR A 177 -10.33 -5.01 3.44
C THR A 177 -8.94 -4.60 3.93
N MET A 178 -7.87 -4.94 3.20
CA MET A 178 -6.51 -4.51 3.54
C MET A 178 -6.35 -2.99 3.49
N ASN A 179 -6.85 -2.34 2.44
CA ASN A 179 -6.80 -0.87 2.33
C ASN A 179 -7.60 -0.19 3.45
N ASN A 180 -8.77 -0.74 3.80
CA ASN A 180 -9.57 -0.23 4.92
C ASN A 180 -8.84 -0.37 6.26
N LEU A 181 -8.17 -1.50 6.50
CA LEU A 181 -7.34 -1.72 7.68
C LEU A 181 -6.18 -0.71 7.73
N GLU A 182 -5.50 -0.44 6.61
CA GLU A 182 -4.42 0.55 6.54
C GLU A 182 -4.91 1.95 6.93
N ILE A 183 -6.07 2.36 6.38
CA ILE A 183 -6.68 3.67 6.66
C ILE A 183 -7.15 3.76 8.11
N GLU A 184 -7.79 2.72 8.63
CA GLU A 184 -8.31 2.69 10.01
C GLU A 184 -7.19 2.82 11.04
N HIS A 185 -6.11 2.06 10.85
CA HIS A 185 -4.99 2.03 11.80
C HIS A 185 -3.90 3.07 11.49
N GLN A 186 -4.05 3.86 10.43
CA GLN A 186 -3.03 4.81 9.96
C GLN A 186 -1.66 4.14 9.79
N SER A 187 -1.69 2.97 9.16
CA SER A 187 -0.52 2.17 8.83
C SER A 187 -0.35 2.11 7.32
N PHE A 188 0.86 1.78 6.88
CA PHE A 188 1.22 1.67 5.48
C PHE A 188 2.02 0.39 5.28
N ILE A 189 1.59 -0.42 4.33
CA ILE A 189 2.35 -1.58 3.86
C ILE A 189 2.94 -1.23 2.50
N ASP A 190 4.24 -1.44 2.34
CA ASP A 190 4.87 -1.38 1.04
C ASP A 190 4.63 -2.70 0.28
N TRP A 191 3.51 -2.78 -0.43
CA TRP A 191 3.11 -3.99 -1.14
C TRP A 191 4.00 -4.22 -2.36
N PRO A 192 4.62 -5.41 -2.49
CA PRO A 192 5.39 -5.76 -3.68
C PRO A 192 4.46 -5.97 -4.88
N ASN A 193 4.99 -5.76 -6.07
CA ASN A 193 4.34 -6.22 -7.30
C ASN A 193 4.45 -7.76 -7.41
N TYR A 194 3.78 -8.35 -8.38
CA TYR A 194 3.94 -9.79 -8.63
C TYR A 194 5.36 -10.14 -9.11
N GLU A 195 5.92 -9.32 -9.99
CA GLU A 195 7.26 -9.49 -10.57
C GLU A 195 8.36 -9.45 -9.51
N ASP A 196 8.13 -8.68 -8.45
CA ASP A 196 9.01 -8.49 -7.31
C ASP A 196 9.34 -9.79 -6.55
N PHE A 197 8.49 -10.81 -6.66
CA PHE A 197 8.75 -12.14 -6.08
C PHE A 197 9.74 -12.95 -6.93
N GLY A 198 9.78 -12.76 -8.26
CA GLY A 198 10.51 -13.62 -9.17
C GLY A 198 10.21 -15.11 -8.93
N ASP A 199 11.28 -15.90 -8.82
CA ASP A 199 11.23 -17.33 -8.48
C ASP A 199 11.12 -17.61 -6.97
N ASN A 200 11.21 -16.57 -6.13
CA ASN A 200 11.13 -16.71 -4.68
C ASN A 200 9.69 -16.97 -4.24
N GLN A 201 9.55 -17.80 -3.21
CA GLN A 201 8.26 -18.17 -2.62
C GLN A 201 7.77 -17.17 -1.57
N SER A 202 8.64 -16.26 -1.14
CA SER A 202 8.37 -15.25 -0.12
C SER A 202 9.19 -13.98 -0.37
N LYS A 203 8.67 -12.84 0.07
CA LYS A 203 9.36 -11.55 0.05
C LYS A 203 9.21 -10.85 1.39
N ASP A 204 10.29 -10.23 1.85
CA ASP A 204 10.25 -9.38 3.04
C ASP A 204 9.75 -7.99 2.63
N ILE A 205 8.77 -7.48 3.36
CA ILE A 205 8.09 -6.20 3.14
C ILE A 205 8.15 -5.39 4.44
N SER A 206 8.12 -4.07 4.31
CA SER A 206 8.12 -3.15 5.46
C SER A 206 6.70 -2.67 5.73
N ILE A 207 6.26 -2.80 6.99
CA ILE A 207 5.02 -2.22 7.49
C ILE A 207 5.38 -1.04 8.39
N LYS A 208 4.90 0.15 8.05
CA LYS A 208 5.17 1.39 8.76
C LYS A 208 3.91 1.91 9.44
N GLY A 209 4.04 2.48 10.63
CA GLY A 209 2.91 3.08 11.33
C GLY A 209 3.28 3.68 12.68
N SER A 210 2.26 4.11 13.43
CA SER A 210 2.43 4.57 14.82
C SER A 210 2.40 3.39 15.80
N ASP A 211 3.25 3.39 16.82
CA ASP A 211 3.53 2.21 17.68
C ASP A 211 2.30 1.44 18.18
N ILE A 212 1.35 2.13 18.83
CA ILE A 212 0.21 1.45 19.45
C ILE A 212 -0.71 0.86 18.37
N LYS A 213 -1.01 1.63 17.33
CA LYS A 213 -1.92 1.20 16.25
C LYS A 213 -1.30 0.13 15.37
N LEU A 214 0.01 0.21 15.15
CA LEU A 214 0.76 -0.74 14.33
C LEU A 214 0.67 -2.16 14.90
N LYS A 215 0.72 -2.32 16.24
CA LYS A 215 0.55 -3.65 16.87
C LYS A 215 -0.83 -4.25 16.59
N PHE A 216 -1.89 -3.45 16.70
CA PHE A 216 -3.25 -3.90 16.38
C PHE A 216 -3.42 -4.18 14.89
N PHE A 217 -2.86 -3.32 14.04
CA PHE A 217 -2.86 -3.51 12.60
C PHE A 217 -2.21 -4.82 12.19
N VAL A 218 -0.99 -5.10 12.68
CA VAL A 218 -0.26 -6.33 12.40
C VAL A 218 -1.03 -7.55 12.89
N THR A 219 -1.60 -7.50 14.09
CA THR A 219 -2.42 -8.60 14.63
C THR A 219 -3.62 -8.88 13.73
N ASN A 220 -4.34 -7.84 13.31
CA ASN A 220 -5.50 -7.98 12.43
C ASN A 220 -5.09 -8.45 11.02
N LEU A 221 -3.95 -7.98 10.52
CA LEU A 221 -3.39 -8.42 9.24
C LEU A 221 -3.10 -9.92 9.28
N ILE A 222 -2.41 -10.41 10.31
CA ILE A 222 -2.10 -11.85 10.48
C ILE A 222 -3.40 -12.67 10.54
N ASN A 223 -4.40 -12.22 11.29
CA ASN A 223 -5.69 -12.90 11.38
C ASN A 223 -6.46 -12.92 10.05
N SER A 224 -6.17 -11.99 9.16
CA SER A 224 -6.80 -11.89 7.84
C SER A 224 -6.05 -12.65 6.74
N LEU A 225 -4.86 -13.17 7.03
CA LEU A 225 -4.08 -13.95 6.07
C LEU A 225 -4.58 -15.40 5.95
N PRO A 226 -4.30 -16.07 4.82
CA PRO A 226 -4.61 -17.48 4.65
C PRO A 226 -3.88 -18.37 5.65
N THR A 227 -4.51 -19.48 6.02
CA THR A 227 -3.87 -20.55 6.79
C THR A 227 -3.07 -21.46 5.87
N ASN A 228 -2.12 -22.21 6.44
CA ASN A 228 -1.24 -23.09 5.69
C ASN A 228 -1.30 -24.52 6.20
N TYR A 229 -1.20 -25.48 5.29
CA TYR A 229 -1.04 -26.90 5.59
C TYR A 229 0.19 -27.45 4.88
N LYS A 230 1.10 -28.07 5.64
CA LYS A 230 2.35 -28.63 5.11
C LYS A 230 2.19 -30.10 4.76
N VAL A 231 2.73 -30.47 3.61
CA VAL A 231 2.97 -31.85 3.19
C VAL A 231 4.47 -32.00 2.93
N SER A 232 5.13 -32.81 3.76
CA SER A 232 6.57 -33.03 3.71
C SER A 232 6.88 -34.30 2.92
N LEU A 233 7.82 -34.20 1.98
CA LEU A 233 8.31 -35.27 1.13
C LEU A 233 9.79 -35.55 1.45
N ASN A 234 10.21 -36.79 1.24
CA ASN A 234 11.64 -37.10 1.20
C ASN A 234 12.29 -36.43 -0.02
N ARG A 235 13.52 -35.94 0.16
CA ARG A 235 14.26 -35.33 -0.94
C ARG A 235 14.57 -36.38 -2.01
N HIS A 236 14.21 -36.07 -3.26
CA HIS A 236 14.45 -36.94 -4.38
C HIS A 236 14.92 -36.12 -5.60
N PRO A 237 15.95 -36.57 -6.36
CA PRO A 237 16.52 -35.78 -7.46
C PRO A 237 15.52 -35.48 -8.59
N LYS A 238 14.52 -36.35 -8.78
CA LYS A 238 13.45 -36.14 -9.78
C LYS A 238 12.39 -35.11 -9.36
N LEU A 239 12.38 -34.66 -8.10
CA LEU A 239 11.29 -33.85 -7.59
C LEU A 239 11.20 -32.47 -8.27
N ASN A 240 12.33 -31.80 -8.44
CA ASN A 240 12.38 -30.48 -9.08
C ASN A 240 11.96 -30.53 -10.57
N SER A 241 12.33 -31.60 -11.28
CA SER A 241 11.88 -31.78 -12.67
C SER A 241 10.41 -32.17 -12.75
N LEU A 242 9.91 -32.99 -11.81
CA LEU A 242 8.51 -33.39 -11.73
C LEU A 242 7.59 -32.21 -11.42
N LEU A 243 7.95 -31.33 -10.49
CA LEU A 243 7.15 -30.16 -10.13
C LEU A 243 7.07 -29.12 -11.25
N ARG A 244 8.08 -29.09 -12.14
CA ARG A 244 8.07 -28.26 -13.35
C ARG A 244 7.41 -28.94 -14.55
N SER A 245 6.95 -30.19 -14.40
CA SER A 245 6.31 -30.91 -15.49
C SER A 245 4.91 -30.36 -15.80
N THR A 246 4.53 -30.44 -17.07
CA THR A 246 3.16 -30.13 -17.52
C THR A 246 2.14 -31.02 -16.84
N ARG A 247 2.48 -32.30 -16.63
CA ARG A 247 1.62 -33.29 -15.97
C ARG A 247 1.27 -32.89 -14.53
N PHE A 248 2.24 -32.47 -13.73
CA PHE A 248 1.96 -31.96 -12.38
C PHE A 248 1.10 -30.70 -12.42
N THR A 249 1.35 -29.84 -13.42
CA THR A 249 0.58 -28.61 -13.60
C THR A 249 -0.88 -28.88 -13.92
N GLU A 250 -1.16 -29.84 -14.80
CA GLU A 250 -2.51 -30.17 -15.27
C GLU A 250 -3.26 -31.07 -14.28
N GLU A 251 -2.60 -32.08 -13.71
CA GLU A 251 -3.25 -33.05 -12.81
C GLU A 251 -3.40 -32.51 -11.38
N VAL A 252 -2.51 -31.62 -10.92
CA VAL A 252 -2.44 -31.20 -9.50
C VAL A 252 -2.57 -29.69 -9.32
N LEU A 253 -1.68 -28.90 -9.93
CA LEU A 253 -1.62 -27.45 -9.69
C LEU A 253 -2.91 -26.76 -10.16
N THR A 254 -3.38 -27.07 -11.36
CA THR A 254 -4.56 -26.45 -11.98
C THR A 254 -5.84 -26.79 -11.21
N PRO A 255 -6.13 -28.07 -10.87
CA PRO A 255 -7.32 -28.39 -10.09
C PRO A 255 -7.33 -27.76 -8.69
N ILE A 256 -6.19 -27.79 -7.99
CA ILE A 256 -6.07 -27.19 -6.65
C ILE A 256 -6.31 -25.68 -6.71
N LYS A 257 -5.77 -25.00 -7.73
CA LYS A 257 -5.98 -23.55 -7.92
C LYS A 257 -7.41 -23.21 -8.31
N LEU A 258 -7.92 -23.80 -9.39
CA LEU A 258 -9.20 -23.42 -9.99
C LEU A 258 -10.41 -23.93 -9.23
N PHE A 259 -10.39 -25.20 -8.78
CA PHE A 259 -11.54 -25.82 -8.15
C PHE A 259 -11.47 -25.78 -6.63
N HIS A 260 -10.28 -25.82 -6.04
CA HIS A 260 -10.12 -25.82 -4.58
C HIS A 260 -9.79 -24.43 -4.01
N ASN A 261 -9.50 -23.44 -4.85
CA ASN A 261 -9.15 -22.06 -4.44
C ASN A 261 -8.00 -22.04 -3.41
N MET A 262 -6.98 -22.85 -3.67
CA MET A 262 -5.78 -22.94 -2.84
C MET A 262 -4.55 -22.65 -3.68
N GLU A 263 -3.54 -22.07 -3.03
CA GLU A 263 -2.25 -21.79 -3.68
C GLU A 263 -1.16 -22.67 -3.07
N MET A 264 -0.21 -23.09 -3.90
CA MET A 264 0.92 -23.92 -3.46
C MET A 264 2.21 -23.13 -3.43
N THR A 265 2.97 -23.32 -2.34
CA THR A 265 4.35 -22.84 -2.21
C THR A 265 5.28 -24.01 -1.89
N PHE A 266 6.51 -23.91 -2.36
CA PHE A 266 7.47 -25.01 -2.36
C PHE A 266 8.73 -24.64 -1.60
N PHE A 267 9.07 -25.36 -0.53
CA PHE A 267 10.27 -25.09 0.26
C PHE A 267 11.23 -26.28 0.23
N GLU A 268 12.42 -26.07 -0.30
CA GLU A 268 13.50 -27.05 -0.26
C GLU A 268 14.27 -26.89 1.07
N ARG A 269 14.23 -27.92 1.92
CA ARG A 269 15.01 -28.00 3.17
C ARG A 269 16.21 -28.91 2.99
N GLN A 270 17.09 -28.95 4.00
CA GLN A 270 18.30 -29.77 3.96
C GLN A 270 17.97 -31.27 3.80
N ALA A 271 16.97 -31.78 4.52
CA ALA A 271 16.60 -33.21 4.54
C ALA A 271 15.25 -33.54 3.89
N SER A 272 14.39 -32.54 3.68
CA SER A 272 13.02 -32.72 3.19
C SER A 272 12.64 -31.68 2.15
N PHE A 273 11.57 -31.95 1.43
CA PHE A 273 10.91 -30.98 0.58
C PHE A 273 9.50 -30.74 1.11
N GLU A 274 9.15 -29.49 1.38
CA GLU A 274 7.87 -29.12 1.98
C GLU A 274 7.00 -28.45 0.92
N ILE A 275 5.77 -28.94 0.77
CA ILE A 275 4.74 -28.31 -0.05
C ILE A 275 3.73 -27.70 0.91
N TRP A 276 3.53 -26.40 0.82
CA TRP A 276 2.58 -25.68 1.63
C TRP A 276 1.35 -25.34 0.79
N LEU A 277 0.20 -25.84 1.22
CA LEU A 277 -1.11 -25.49 0.71
C LEU A 277 -1.65 -24.32 1.53
N SER A 278 -1.80 -23.16 0.89
CA SER A 278 -2.40 -21.98 1.50
C SER A 278 -3.88 -21.87 1.11
N PHE A 279 -4.76 -21.55 2.05
CA PHE A 279 -6.20 -21.44 1.79
C PHE A 279 -6.92 -20.56 2.83
N TYR A 280 -8.11 -20.08 2.48
CA TYR A 280 -9.04 -19.43 3.41
C TYR A 280 -10.12 -20.38 3.94
N ASP A 281 -10.60 -21.29 3.10
CA ASP A 281 -11.62 -22.29 3.45
C ASP A 281 -11.01 -23.69 3.44
N ALA A 282 -11.15 -24.39 4.56
CA ALA A 282 -10.61 -25.73 4.78
C ALA A 282 -11.48 -26.83 4.14
N SER A 283 -12.68 -26.52 3.65
CA SER A 283 -13.65 -27.50 3.15
C SER A 283 -13.10 -28.48 2.09
N LYS A 284 -12.19 -28.00 1.23
CA LYS A 284 -11.57 -28.79 0.14
C LYS A 284 -10.13 -29.22 0.43
N LEU A 285 -9.66 -29.06 1.66
CA LEU A 285 -8.29 -29.38 2.04
C LEU A 285 -8.01 -30.89 1.92
N GLU A 286 -8.91 -31.71 2.44
CA GLU A 286 -8.74 -33.17 2.44
C GLU A 286 -8.65 -33.72 1.00
N ALA A 287 -9.57 -33.30 0.13
CA ALA A 287 -9.54 -33.65 -1.29
C ALA A 287 -8.26 -33.17 -1.99
N SER A 288 -7.76 -31.97 -1.66
CA SER A 288 -6.49 -31.45 -2.21
C SER A 288 -5.29 -32.28 -1.77
N VAL A 289 -5.24 -32.64 -0.49
CA VAL A 289 -4.16 -33.45 0.09
C VAL A 289 -4.21 -34.87 -0.46
N GLU A 290 -5.40 -35.45 -0.66
CA GLU A 290 -5.57 -36.77 -1.27
C GLU A 290 -5.12 -36.79 -2.73
N LEU A 291 -5.52 -35.77 -3.51
CA LEU A 291 -5.09 -35.63 -4.91
C LEU A 291 -3.57 -35.53 -5.02
N LEU A 292 -2.96 -34.70 -4.17
CA LEU A 292 -1.50 -34.53 -4.10
C LEU A 292 -0.81 -35.84 -3.64
N SER A 293 -1.40 -36.54 -2.68
CA SER A 293 -0.87 -37.82 -2.19
C SER A 293 -0.92 -38.91 -3.26
N SER A 294 -2.02 -39.00 -3.98
CA SER A 294 -2.23 -39.98 -5.06
C SER A 294 -1.28 -39.74 -6.24
N PHE A 295 -0.97 -38.47 -6.53
CA PHE A 295 0.06 -38.13 -7.53
C PHE A 295 1.45 -38.58 -7.09
N PHE A 296 1.88 -38.23 -5.87
CA PHE A 296 3.22 -38.60 -5.40
C PHE A 296 3.40 -40.10 -5.19
N GLN A 297 2.37 -40.81 -4.76
CA GLN A 297 2.40 -42.28 -4.68
C GLN A 297 2.63 -42.93 -6.05
N ARG A 298 1.96 -42.46 -7.11
CA ARG A 298 2.18 -42.95 -8.48
C ARG A 298 3.61 -42.72 -8.98
N GLU A 299 4.22 -41.62 -8.55
CA GLU A 299 5.60 -41.27 -8.90
C GLU A 299 6.65 -41.87 -7.93
N ASN A 300 6.23 -42.80 -7.05
CA ASN A 300 7.06 -43.47 -6.04
C ASN A 300 7.78 -42.50 -5.08
N LEU A 301 7.14 -41.38 -4.73
CA LEU A 301 7.63 -40.41 -3.76
C LEU A 301 6.92 -40.60 -2.40
N LEU A 302 7.72 -40.77 -1.35
CA LEU A 302 7.23 -40.99 0.01
C LEU A 302 6.90 -39.66 0.71
N ILE A 303 5.66 -39.57 1.21
CA ILE A 303 5.22 -38.51 2.11
C ILE A 303 5.62 -38.87 3.54
N VAL A 304 6.37 -37.97 4.16
CA VAL A 304 6.92 -38.12 5.51
C VAL A 304 5.95 -37.59 6.56
N GLU A 305 5.31 -36.45 6.28
CA GLU A 305 4.48 -35.75 7.25
C GLU A 305 3.35 -34.98 6.55
N LYS A 306 2.19 -34.90 7.20
CA LYS A 306 1.07 -34.04 6.85
C LYS A 306 0.59 -33.35 8.12
N ALA A 307 0.66 -32.03 8.18
CA ALA A 307 0.31 -31.29 9.38
C ALA A 307 -0.04 -29.82 9.08
N PRO A 308 -0.74 -29.12 9.98
CA PRO A 308 -0.85 -27.67 9.88
C PRO A 308 0.54 -27.03 9.89
N ALA A 309 0.71 -25.97 9.09
CA ALA A 309 1.98 -25.25 8.99
C ALA A 309 1.89 -23.93 9.75
N ASP A 310 2.63 -23.83 10.85
CA ASP A 310 2.76 -22.59 11.61
C ASP A 310 3.66 -21.62 10.85
N PHE A 311 3.04 -20.67 10.17
CA PHE A 311 3.73 -19.58 9.52
C PHE A 311 3.69 -18.33 10.39
N ASN A 312 4.83 -17.93 10.94
CA ASN A 312 4.97 -16.63 11.56
C ASN A 312 5.51 -15.63 10.53
N PRO A 313 4.71 -14.65 10.08
CA PRO A 313 5.17 -13.65 9.12
C PRO A 313 6.09 -12.60 9.74
N LEU A 314 6.23 -12.52 11.06
CA LEU A 314 7.12 -11.53 11.68
C LEU A 314 8.56 -12.06 11.74
N THR A 315 9.48 -11.38 11.04
CA THR A 315 10.91 -11.73 11.01
C THR A 315 11.66 -11.31 12.28
N ILE A 316 11.13 -10.32 13.02
CA ILE A 316 11.65 -9.90 14.33
C ILE A 316 10.58 -10.21 15.39
N LYS A 317 10.97 -10.88 16.48
CA LYS A 317 10.08 -11.06 17.65
C LYS A 317 9.70 -9.67 18.16
N LEU A 318 8.42 -9.43 18.41
CA LEU A 318 7.84 -8.21 19.01
C LEU A 318 8.37 -7.90 20.44
N ASN A 319 9.49 -8.49 20.86
CA ASN A 319 10.00 -8.52 22.23
C ASN A 319 10.93 -7.35 22.59
N ASP A 320 11.36 -6.53 21.64
CA ASP A 320 12.22 -5.36 21.95
C ASP A 320 11.44 -4.04 22.09
N MET A 321 10.12 -4.06 21.89
CA MET A 321 9.27 -2.97 22.35
C MET A 321 8.88 -3.24 23.80
N LYS A 322 9.69 -2.74 24.74
CA LYS A 322 9.40 -2.70 26.18
C LYS A 322 7.90 -2.51 26.42
N LEU A 323 7.24 -3.57 26.88
CA LEU A 323 5.99 -3.41 27.59
C LEU A 323 6.39 -2.80 28.93
N ASP A 324 6.17 -1.50 29.12
CA ASP A 324 6.13 -0.90 30.45
C ASP A 324 4.96 -1.54 31.20
N ASN A 325 5.23 -2.69 31.80
CA ASN A 325 4.42 -3.27 32.86
C ASN A 325 4.63 -2.42 34.11
N ASP A 326 3.98 -1.25 34.17
CA ASP A 326 4.07 -0.39 35.34
C ASP A 326 2.72 0.24 35.69
N LYS A 327 1.74 -0.62 35.99
CA LYS A 327 0.60 -0.32 36.88
C LYS A 327 0.17 -1.55 37.69
N LYS A 328 1.09 -2.15 38.44
CA LYS A 328 0.76 -2.95 39.62
C LYS A 328 1.67 -2.52 40.76
N GLU A 329 1.29 -1.44 41.44
CA GLU A 329 1.61 -1.19 42.85
C GLU A 329 1.22 0.25 43.25
N ARG A 330 -0.07 0.48 43.53
CA ARG A 330 -0.47 1.53 44.50
C ARG A 330 -1.83 1.18 45.10
N ARG A 331 -1.87 0.19 46.00
CA ARG A 331 -2.66 0.24 47.24
C ARG A 331 -1.91 -0.56 48.31
N ARG A 332 -1.28 0.19 49.22
CA ARG A 332 -0.57 -0.30 50.40
C ARG A 332 -1.54 -0.91 51.43
N PRO A 333 -1.01 -1.72 52.37
CA PRO A 333 -1.77 -2.70 53.14
C PRO A 333 -2.35 -2.09 54.42
N ASN A 334 -3.46 -2.64 54.90
CA ASN A 334 -3.79 -2.61 56.31
C ASN A 334 -4.03 -4.03 56.83
N LYS A 335 -3.52 -4.22 58.04
CA LYS A 335 -3.20 -5.45 58.78
C LYS A 335 -4.45 -6.20 59.33
N PRO A 336 -4.25 -7.39 59.96
CA PRO A 336 -5.19 -8.52 59.95
C PRO A 336 -6.08 -8.58 61.19
N PHE A 337 -7.24 -9.24 61.05
CA PHE A 337 -8.05 -9.81 62.14
C PHE A 337 -8.66 -11.10 61.57
N SER A 338 -8.16 -12.28 61.96
CA SER A 338 -8.46 -13.06 63.16
C SER A 338 -9.46 -14.17 62.86
N LYS A 339 -8.99 -15.40 63.09
CA LYS A 339 -9.72 -16.66 63.23
C LYS A 339 -11.11 -16.47 63.85
N ILE A 340 -12.13 -17.07 63.26
CA ILE A 340 -13.26 -17.65 63.99
C ILE A 340 -13.55 -19.03 63.38
N THR A 341 -13.55 -20.00 64.27
CA THR A 341 -13.89 -21.42 64.12
C THR A 341 -15.41 -21.63 63.95
N ASN A 342 -15.79 -22.83 63.51
CA ASN A 342 -17.06 -23.52 63.80
C ASN A 342 -17.63 -23.14 65.18
N GLU A 343 -18.93 -23.10 65.50
CA GLU A 343 -20.15 -23.75 64.99
C GLU A 343 -21.36 -23.01 65.63
N VAL A 344 -22.56 -23.09 65.00
CA VAL A 344 -23.88 -22.48 65.34
C VAL A 344 -24.09 -21.02 64.93
#